data_AF-N1VYL8-F1
#
_entry.id   AF-N1VYL8-F1
#
_cell.length_a   1.000
_cell.length_b   1.000
_cell.length_c   1.000
_cell.angle_alpha   90.00
_cell.angle_beta   90.00
_cell.angle_gamma   90.00
#
_symmetry.space_group_name_H-M   'P 1'
#
loop_
_entity.id
_entity.type
_entity.pdbx_description
1 polymer ?
#
loop_
_entity_poly.entity_id
_entity_poly.type
_entity_poly.pdbx_seq_one_letter_code
_entity_poly.pdbx_strand_id
1 'polypeptide(L)'
;MNSKNPKKWEQLLNDSDFELRLVRQTKARIRTEKTKRKVYVALATSSLVFSLLFFNELIIEPSELSTNVHYLVDELSSESIVSLSMD
;
A
#
# COMPACT_ATOMS: atom_id res chain seq x y z
N MET A 1 39.61 -17.92 -8.33
CA MET A 1 39.92 -18.40 -6.97
C MET A 1 39.03 -17.69 -5.96
N ASN A 2 38.07 -18.38 -5.36
CA ASN A 2 37.21 -17.86 -4.30
C ASN A 2 37.61 -18.56 -2.98
N SER A 3 38.63 -18.05 -2.30
CA SER A 3 39.04 -18.59 -1.01
C SER A 3 38.13 -18.01 0.08
N LYS A 4 37.08 -18.74 0.42
CA LYS A 4 36.25 -18.52 1.62
C LYS A 4 36.99 -18.87 2.92
N ASN A 5 38.30 -18.60 2.99
CA ASN A 5 39.07 -18.81 4.20
C ASN A 5 39.12 -17.48 4.96
N PRO A 6 38.73 -17.44 6.25
CA PRO A 6 38.86 -16.23 7.05
C PRO A 6 40.35 -15.87 7.14
N LYS A 7 40.71 -14.71 6.59
CA LYS A 7 42.08 -14.19 6.70
C LYS A 7 42.37 -13.82 8.16
N LYS A 8 43.56 -14.15 8.64
CA LYS A 8 44.04 -13.72 9.97
C LYS A 8 44.08 -12.19 10.03
N TRP A 9 43.73 -11.61 11.17
CA TRP A 9 43.71 -10.15 11.41
C TRP A 9 45.04 -9.47 11.07
N GLU A 10 46.16 -10.15 11.31
CA GLU A 10 47.51 -9.68 10.95
C GLU A 10 47.70 -9.48 9.44
N GLN A 11 47.10 -10.35 8.62
CA GLN A 11 47.13 -10.22 7.17
C GLN A 11 46.19 -9.13 6.63
N LEU A 12 45.18 -8.73 7.41
CA LEU A 12 44.26 -7.65 7.07
C LEU A 12 44.87 -6.27 7.37
N LEU A 13 45.69 -6.17 8.41
CA LEU A 13 46.44 -4.94 8.75
C LEU A 13 47.55 -4.64 7.73
N ASN A 14 48.12 -5.67 7.11
CA ASN A 14 49.14 -5.52 6.08
C ASN A 14 48.55 -5.28 4.68
N ASP A 15 47.22 -5.25 4.55
CA ASP A 15 46.49 -5.09 3.29
C ASP A 15 46.04 -3.63 3.17
N SER A 16 46.80 -2.84 2.40
CA SER A 16 46.57 -1.40 2.21
C SER A 16 45.18 -1.06 1.64
N ASP A 17 44.52 -2.01 0.99
CA ASP A 17 43.19 -1.86 0.40
C ASP A 17 42.06 -2.34 1.32
N PHE A 18 42.35 -2.68 2.58
CA PHE A 18 41.34 -3.12 3.54
C PHE A 18 40.29 -2.04 3.83
N GLU A 19 40.73 -0.83 4.18
CA GLU A 19 39.82 0.29 4.46
C GLU A 19 38.95 0.64 3.25
N LEU A 20 39.57 0.65 2.07
CA LEU A 20 38.90 0.99 0.82
C LEU A 20 37.82 -0.04 0.46
N ARG A 21 38.04 -1.33 0.74
CA ARG A 21 37.00 -2.37 0.59
C ARG A 21 35.88 -2.22 1.61
N LEU A 22 36.21 -1.93 2.87
CA LEU A 22 35.20 -1.68 3.90
C LEU A 22 34.31 -0.48 3.55
N VAL A 23 34.91 0.64 3.12
CA VAL A 23 34.19 1.84 2.70
C VAL A 23 33.30 1.53 1.49
N ARG A 24 33.82 0.84 0.48
CA ARG A 24 33.02 0.43 -0.70
C ARG A 24 31.85 -0.46 -0.31
N GLN A 25 32.07 -1.47 0.53
CA GLN A 25 31.03 -2.40 0.96
C GLN A 25 29.96 -1.70 1.79
N THR A 26 30.36 -0.81 2.69
CA THR A 26 29.45 -0.04 3.55
C THR A 26 28.63 0.95 2.73
N LYS A 27 29.28 1.68 1.80
CA LYS A 27 28.61 2.62 0.89
C LYS A 27 27.62 1.90 -0.03
N ALA A 28 27.98 0.72 -0.52
CA ALA A 28 27.09 -0.11 -1.32
C ALA A 28 25.86 -0.55 -0.51
N ARG A 29 26.05 -1.06 0.72
CA ARG A 29 24.95 -1.45 1.62
C ARG A 29 24.02 -0.28 1.94
N ILE A 30 24.57 0.88 2.30
CA ILE A 30 23.76 2.08 2.58
C ILE A 30 22.96 2.50 1.33
N ARG A 31 23.57 2.44 0.15
CA ARG A 31 22.86 2.76 -1.10
C ARG A 31 21.70 1.79 -1.34
N THR A 32 21.93 0.49 -1.18
CA THR A 32 20.88 -0.51 -1.38
C THR A 32 19.73 -0.35 -0.38
N GLU A 33 20.04 -0.11 0.89
CA GLU A 33 19.02 0.13 1.93
C GLU A 33 18.21 1.40 1.65
N LYS A 34 18.87 2.49 1.24
CA LYS A 34 18.18 3.72 0.84
C LYS A 34 17.25 3.51 -0.35
N THR A 35 17.67 2.75 -1.36
CA THR A 35 16.83 2.45 -2.53
C THR A 35 15.63 1.58 -2.13
N LYS A 36 15.84 0.54 -1.33
CA LYS A 36 14.75 -0.31 -0.81
C LYS A 36 13.72 0.53 -0.05
N ARG A 37 14.17 1.39 0.87
CA ARG A 37 13.28 2.27 1.63
C ARG A 37 12.45 3.16 0.71
N LYS A 38 13.05 3.75 -0.33
CA LYS A 38 12.30 4.55 -1.31
C LYS A 38 11.23 3.74 -2.04
N VAL A 39 11.56 2.51 -2.45
CA VAL A 39 10.59 1.61 -3.10
C VAL A 39 9.45 1.26 -2.17
N TYR A 40 9.73 0.91 -0.90
CA TYR A 40 8.68 0.62 0.08
C TYR A 40 7.78 1.82 0.35
N VAL A 41 8.36 3.02 0.51
CA VAL A 41 7.58 4.25 0.71
C VAL A 41 6.72 4.53 -0.52
N ALA A 42 7.29 4.47 -1.73
CA ALA A 42 6.55 4.69 -2.97
C ALA A 42 5.39 3.71 -3.13
N LEU A 43 5.60 2.43 -2.80
CA LEU A 43 4.59 1.39 -2.90
C LEU A 43 3.47 1.59 -1.85
N ALA A 44 3.84 1.95 -0.61
CA ALA A 44 2.87 2.28 0.43
C ALA A 44 2.05 3.53 0.08
N THR A 45 2.69 4.59 -0.40
CA THR A 45 1.99 5.82 -0.82
C THR A 45 1.09 5.57 -2.02
N SER A 46 1.56 4.83 -3.03
CA SER A 46 0.76 4.46 -4.20
C SER A 46 -0.47 3.63 -3.82
N SER A 47 -0.28 2.61 -2.97
CA SER A 47 -1.38 1.79 -2.44
C SER A 47 -2.41 2.63 -1.66
N LEU A 48 -1.94 3.57 -0.84
CA LEU A 48 -2.81 4.45 -0.07
C LEU A 48 -3.61 5.39 -0.98
N VAL A 49 -2.97 6.00 -1.98
CA VAL A 49 -3.67 6.86 -2.96
C VAL A 49 -4.68 6.06 -3.77
N PHE A 50 -4.32 4.87 -4.23
CA PHE A 50 -5.24 3.96 -4.92
C PHE A 50 -6.44 3.65 -4.02
N SER A 51 -6.20 3.23 -2.79
CA SER A 51 -7.28 2.98 -1.82
C SER A 51 -8.19 4.20 -1.67
N LEU A 52 -7.64 5.39 -1.44
CA LEU A 52 -8.44 6.60 -1.30
C LEU A 52 -9.27 6.96 -2.53
N LEU A 53 -8.77 6.74 -3.75
CA LEU A 53 -9.53 7.03 -4.96
C LEU A 53 -10.67 6.02 -5.15
N PHE A 54 -10.36 4.72 -5.04
CA PHE A 54 -11.31 3.66 -5.35
C PHE A 54 -12.33 3.41 -4.23
N PHE A 55 -11.96 3.54 -2.96
CA PHE A 55 -12.95 3.43 -1.86
C PHE A 55 -13.91 4.62 -1.84
N ASN A 56 -13.49 5.81 -2.28
CA ASN A 56 -14.36 6.98 -2.29
C ASN A 56 -15.36 6.93 -3.46
N GLU A 57 -14.94 6.45 -4.64
CA GLU A 57 -15.87 6.15 -5.74
C GLU A 57 -16.84 5.01 -5.41
N LEU A 58 -16.43 4.00 -4.64
CA LEU A 58 -17.31 2.89 -4.26
C LEU A 58 -18.38 3.25 -3.22
N ILE A 59 -18.24 4.36 -2.48
CA ILE A 59 -19.14 4.69 -1.38
C ILE A 59 -20.29 5.61 -1.82
N ILE A 60 -20.26 6.29 -2.98
CA ILE A 60 -21.31 7.28 -3.30
C ILE A 60 -21.74 7.27 -4.78
N GLU A 61 -22.76 6.48 -5.07
CA GLU A 61 -23.92 6.97 -5.83
C GLU A 61 -25.22 6.68 -5.03
N PRO A 62 -25.46 7.40 -3.92
CA PRO A 62 -26.62 7.22 -3.05
C PRO A 62 -27.90 7.75 -3.71
N SER A 63 -27.79 8.48 -4.82
CA SER A 63 -28.93 8.98 -5.60
C SER A 63 -29.74 7.82 -6.17
N GLU A 64 -29.10 6.80 -6.75
CA GLU A 64 -29.80 5.67 -7.34
C GLU A 64 -30.50 4.82 -6.26
N LEU A 65 -29.81 4.53 -5.16
CA LEU A 65 -30.38 3.73 -4.07
C LEU A 65 -31.50 4.47 -3.33
N SER A 66 -31.33 5.77 -3.04
CA SER A 66 -32.36 6.62 -2.42
C SER A 66 -33.61 6.69 -3.28
N THR A 67 -33.45 6.85 -4.60
CA THR A 67 -34.56 6.97 -5.52
C THR A 67 -35.34 5.65 -5.59
N ASN A 68 -34.65 4.52 -5.70
CA ASN A 68 -35.28 3.20 -5.73
C ASN A 68 -35.99 2.85 -4.42
N VAL A 69 -35.42 3.22 -3.27
CA VAL A 69 -36.09 3.04 -1.96
C VAL A 69 -37.34 3.92 -1.85
N HIS A 70 -37.30 5.15 -2.35
CA HIS A 70 -38.46 6.03 -2.35
C HIS A 70 -39.62 5.45 -3.19
N TYR A 71 -39.32 4.89 -4.36
CA TYR A 71 -40.32 4.20 -5.19
C TYR A 71 -40.95 3.01 -4.48
N LEU A 72 -40.14 2.17 -3.82
CA LEU A 72 -40.65 1.01 -3.08
C LEU A 72 -41.51 1.41 -1.87
N VAL A 73 -41.14 2.48 -1.17
CA VAL A 73 -41.92 3.02 -0.05
C VAL A 73 -43.23 3.63 -0.53
N ASP A 74 -43.22 4.38 -1.64
CA ASP A 74 -44.43 4.96 -2.21
C ASP A 74 -45.39 3.86 -2.70
N GLU A 75 -44.90 2.81 -3.34
CA GLU A 75 -45.72 1.67 -3.79
C GLU A 75 -46.38 0.94 -2.60
N LEU A 76 -45.59 0.57 -1.58
CA LEU A 76 -46.10 -0.10 -0.37
C LEU A 76 -47.09 0.78 0.41
N SER A 77 -46.82 2.09 0.49
CA SER A 77 -47.74 3.03 1.15
C SER A 77 -49.05 3.19 0.37
N SER A 78 -48.99 3.17 -0.97
CA SER A 78 -50.18 3.26 -1.82
C SER A 78 -51.09 2.03 -1.69
N GLU A 79 -50.53 0.82 -1.62
CA GLU A 79 -51.32 -0.39 -1.34
C GLU A 79 -51.89 -0.39 0.10
N SER A 80 -51.14 0.16 1.06
CA SER A 80 -51.65 0.32 2.44
C SER A 80 -52.80 1.32 2.54
N ILE A 81 -52.80 2.38 1.73
CA ILE A 81 -53.88 3.39 1.70
C ILE A 81 -55.14 2.83 1.02
N VAL A 82 -54.97 2.00 -0.02
CA VAL A 82 -56.09 1.34 -0.69
C VAL A 82 -56.80 0.35 0.23
N SER A 83 -56.05 -0.39 1.07
CA SER A 83 -56.64 -1.30 2.05
C SER A 83 -57.29 -0.60 3.27
N LEU A 84 -56.84 0.60 3.64
CA LEU A 84 -57.45 1.39 4.72
C LEU A 84 -58.73 2.16 4.28
N SER A 85 -58.95 2.36 2.98
CA SER A 85 -60.16 3.04 2.46
C SER A 85 -61.34 2.09 2.20
N MET A 86 -61.16 0.79 2.44
CA MET A 86 -62.13 -0.27 2.16
C MET A 86 -62.83 -0.82 3.42
N ASP A 87 -62.74 -0.10 4.54
CA ASP A 87 -63.60 -0.21 5.73
C ASP A 87 -64.48 1.06 5.85
#